data_AF-A0A1H3AL87-F1
#
_entry.id   AF-A0A1H3AL87-F1
#
_cell.length_a   1.000
_cell.length_b   1.000
_cell.length_c   1.000
_cell.angle_alpha   90.00
_cell.angle_beta   90.00
_cell.angle_gamma   90.00
#
_symmetry.space_group_name_H-M   'P 1'
#
loop_
_entity.id
_entity.type
_entity.pdbx_description
1 polymer ?
#
loop_
_entity_poly.entity_id
_entity_poly.type
_entity_poly.pdbx_seq_one_letter_code
_entity_poly.pdbx_strand_id
1 'polypeptide(L)'
;MRPLRTPPAARGLAPAAAGRHPVGALLPGGRAERGHGLAELAEHNDDEHGWWLALDGRVHDVTAFVRGHPAETVLRASAGLDATTAADRALLDTPGLRQLLAATDAGPLVRPALGRAQGLHDAWAGALSGLVSLQNAFRLDRISAGCTDPCPADGDLPSARQAERTAARFGDEHLPRFAAEVLAPLAERVLREQRATALRIRTVAGGPGGGLLPGCSPRRRLDLLDRRIGATKALLTRGVRCFDIWGDAVLGTGDLWRLAAQAVPVCAGAATLSVHTTRRAG
;
A
#
# COMPACT_ATOMS: atom_id res chain seq x y z
N MET A 1 55.69 -3.59 -71.32
CA MET A 1 54.66 -2.59 -70.98
C MET A 1 53.30 -3.27 -71.06
N ARG A 2 52.63 -3.45 -69.91
CA ARG A 2 51.38 -4.23 -69.75
C ARG A 2 50.14 -3.34 -69.98
N PRO A 3 49.02 -3.88 -70.46
CA PRO A 3 47.83 -3.10 -70.78
C PRO A 3 47.07 -2.68 -69.51
N LEU A 4 46.61 -1.43 -69.49
CA LEU A 4 45.71 -0.85 -68.50
C LEU A 4 44.29 -1.42 -68.71
N ARG A 5 43.82 -2.21 -67.75
CA ARG A 5 42.43 -2.66 -67.64
C ARG A 5 41.64 -1.69 -66.77
N THR A 6 40.61 -1.10 -67.37
CA THR A 6 39.51 -0.38 -66.71
C THR A 6 38.61 -1.37 -65.96
N PRO A 7 38.23 -1.11 -64.70
CA PRO A 7 37.15 -1.83 -64.02
C PRO A 7 35.80 -1.10 -64.16
N PRO A 8 34.65 -1.81 -64.25
CA PRO A 8 33.33 -1.20 -64.30
C PRO A 8 32.59 -1.20 -62.95
N ALA A 9 31.75 -0.16 -62.83
CA ALA A 9 30.45 -0.02 -62.16
C ALA A 9 30.25 -0.37 -60.67
N ALA A 10 29.76 0.65 -59.96
CA ALA A 10 29.35 0.67 -58.57
C ALA A 10 28.11 -0.19 -58.28
N ARG A 11 28.11 -0.80 -57.08
CA ARG A 11 26.91 -1.28 -56.39
C ARG A 11 26.95 -0.77 -54.95
N GLY A 12 25.88 -0.09 -54.56
CA GLY A 12 25.72 0.57 -53.27
C GLY A 12 25.67 -0.41 -52.10
N LEU A 13 26.17 0.07 -50.96
CA LEU A 13 26.07 -0.56 -49.66
C LEU A 13 25.05 0.24 -48.82
N ALA A 14 23.96 -0.41 -48.44
CA ALA A 14 22.96 0.07 -47.48
C ALA A 14 23.07 -0.78 -46.19
N PRO A 15 22.57 -0.29 -45.03
CA PRO A 15 23.03 -0.70 -43.70
C PRO A 15 22.39 -1.99 -43.17
N ALA A 16 23.09 -2.60 -42.21
CA ALA A 16 22.72 -3.84 -41.52
C ALA A 16 21.47 -3.68 -40.64
N ALA A 17 20.47 -4.53 -40.89
CA ALA A 17 19.28 -4.69 -40.07
C ALA A 17 19.49 -5.72 -38.96
N ALA A 18 18.95 -5.41 -37.78
CA ALA A 18 18.93 -6.23 -36.59
C ALA A 18 18.21 -7.58 -36.78
N GLY A 19 18.92 -8.68 -36.52
CA GLY A 19 18.36 -10.02 -36.44
C GLY A 19 17.84 -10.33 -35.03
N ARG A 20 16.55 -10.66 -34.95
CA ARG A 20 15.91 -11.30 -33.79
C ARG A 20 16.40 -12.74 -33.65
N HIS A 21 16.77 -13.16 -32.45
CA HIS A 21 16.80 -14.57 -32.08
C HIS A 21 15.89 -14.85 -30.87
N PRO A 22 15.03 -15.88 -30.93
CA PRO A 22 14.15 -16.30 -29.86
C PRO A 22 14.90 -17.28 -28.94
N VAL A 23 14.78 -17.17 -27.62
CA VAL A 23 15.18 -18.27 -26.73
C VAL A 23 14.23 -18.33 -25.53
N GLY A 24 13.17 -19.12 -25.70
CA GLY A 24 12.65 -19.92 -24.61
C GLY A 24 13.48 -21.20 -24.54
N ALA A 25 14.33 -21.31 -23.52
CA ALA A 25 14.93 -22.57 -23.11
C ALA A 25 14.68 -22.71 -21.61
N LEU A 26 13.66 -23.49 -21.30
CA LEU A 26 13.22 -23.86 -19.96
C LEU A 26 14.30 -24.78 -19.35
N LEU A 27 14.96 -24.34 -18.27
CA LEU A 27 15.75 -25.22 -17.41
C LEU A 27 14.80 -25.97 -16.47
N PRO A 28 14.91 -27.30 -16.33
CA PRO A 28 14.07 -28.07 -15.42
C PRO A 28 14.72 -28.10 -14.03
N GLY A 29 13.97 -27.73 -12.98
CA GLY A 29 14.32 -28.10 -11.60
C GLY A 29 14.16 -27.05 -10.50
N GLY A 30 13.86 -25.79 -10.81
CA GLY A 30 13.53 -24.81 -9.77
C GLY A 30 12.12 -25.08 -9.23
N ARG A 31 11.98 -25.42 -7.94
CA ARG A 31 10.69 -25.19 -7.26
C ARG A 31 10.35 -23.73 -7.52
N ALA A 32 9.25 -23.46 -8.21
CA ALA A 32 8.77 -22.08 -8.35
C ALA A 32 8.67 -21.50 -6.95
N GLU A 33 9.52 -20.52 -6.63
CA GLU A 33 9.48 -19.83 -5.35
C GLU A 33 8.07 -19.28 -5.16
N ARG A 34 7.51 -19.41 -3.95
CA ARG A 34 6.16 -18.88 -3.69
C ARG A 34 6.25 -17.36 -3.79
N GLY A 35 5.52 -16.81 -4.76
CA GLY A 35 5.39 -15.37 -4.90
C GLY A 35 4.37 -14.81 -3.93
N HIS A 36 4.64 -13.62 -3.42
CA HIS A 36 3.80 -12.92 -2.45
C HIS A 36 3.12 -11.71 -3.09
N GLY A 37 1.82 -11.54 -2.85
CA GLY A 37 1.06 -10.40 -3.38
C GLY A 37 1.13 -9.16 -2.48
N LEU A 38 0.73 -7.99 -3.01
CA LEU A 38 0.64 -6.75 -2.22
C LEU A 38 -0.34 -6.85 -1.04
N ALA A 39 -1.44 -7.58 -1.22
CA ALA A 39 -2.43 -7.79 -0.17
C ALA A 39 -1.85 -8.58 1.01
N GLU A 40 -1.10 -9.64 0.71
CA GLU A 40 -0.42 -10.46 1.71
C GLU A 40 0.66 -9.63 2.41
N LEU A 41 1.53 -8.95 1.65
CA LEU A 41 2.55 -8.07 2.21
C LEU A 41 1.95 -7.07 3.22
N ALA A 42 0.87 -6.38 2.86
CA ALA A 42 0.21 -5.38 3.71
C ALA A 42 -0.40 -5.95 5.01
N GLU A 43 -0.65 -7.26 5.09
CA GLU A 43 -1.08 -7.92 6.33
C GLU A 43 0.08 -8.03 7.32
N HIS A 44 1.30 -8.23 6.84
CA HIS A 44 2.52 -8.40 7.64
C HIS A 44 3.14 -7.08 8.10
N ASN A 45 2.41 -6.31 8.93
CA ASN A 45 2.90 -5.09 9.58
C ASN A 45 2.64 -5.04 11.10
N ASP A 46 2.48 -6.20 11.76
CA ASP A 46 2.32 -6.32 13.21
C ASP A 46 2.81 -7.66 13.78
N ASP A 47 2.79 -7.77 15.10
CA ASP A 47 3.21 -8.99 15.80
C ASP A 47 2.30 -10.20 15.57
N GLU A 48 1.05 -10.00 15.14
CA GLU A 48 0.10 -11.10 14.89
C GLU A 48 0.40 -11.79 13.55
N HIS A 49 0.63 -11.01 12.50
CA HIS A 49 0.87 -11.53 11.16
C HIS A 49 2.37 -11.69 10.87
N GLY A 50 3.23 -10.92 11.54
CA GLY A 50 4.65 -10.83 11.26
C GLY A 50 5.04 -9.47 10.66
N TRP A 51 6.34 -9.23 10.55
CA TRP A 51 6.92 -7.98 10.04
C TRP A 51 7.64 -8.25 8.74
N TRP A 52 6.99 -7.95 7.61
CA TRP A 52 7.58 -8.14 6.29
C TRP A 52 7.73 -6.81 5.57
N LEU A 53 8.67 -6.70 4.65
CA LEU A 53 8.78 -5.56 3.74
C LEU A 53 9.24 -6.05 2.37
N ALA A 54 8.93 -5.31 1.31
CA ALA A 54 9.49 -5.59 0.00
C ALA A 54 10.56 -4.57 -0.38
N LEU A 55 11.63 -5.02 -1.02
CA LEU A 55 12.70 -4.19 -1.53
C LEU A 55 13.23 -4.79 -2.83
N ASP A 56 13.38 -3.96 -3.86
CA ASP A 56 13.89 -4.37 -5.19
C ASP A 56 13.13 -5.60 -5.76
N GLY A 57 11.81 -5.65 -5.53
CA GLY A 57 10.93 -6.71 -6.02
C GLY A 57 10.99 -8.03 -5.24
N ARG A 58 11.65 -8.07 -4.07
CA ARG A 58 11.70 -9.24 -3.18
C ARG A 58 11.05 -8.94 -1.84
N VAL A 59 10.38 -9.92 -1.26
CA VAL A 59 9.78 -9.83 0.08
C VAL A 59 10.76 -10.40 1.10
N HIS A 60 10.88 -9.70 2.22
CA HIS A 60 11.78 -10.04 3.32
C HIS A 60 10.98 -10.20 4.61
N ASP A 61 11.07 -11.37 5.26
CA ASP A 61 10.50 -11.61 6.58
C ASP A 61 11.50 -11.22 7.67
N VAL A 62 11.33 -10.01 8.22
CA VAL A 62 12.21 -9.47 9.24
C VAL A 62 11.68 -9.71 10.66
N THR A 63 10.64 -10.53 10.84
CA THR A 63 9.93 -10.73 12.12
C THR A 63 10.88 -11.06 13.28
N ALA A 64 11.81 -11.98 13.07
CA ALA A 64 12.77 -12.41 14.09
C ALA A 64 13.75 -11.30 14.50
N PHE A 65 13.89 -10.26 13.67
CA PHE A 65 14.89 -9.21 13.82
C PHE A 65 14.29 -7.86 14.23
N VAL A 66 12.97 -7.67 14.14
CA VAL A 66 12.39 -6.36 14.50
C VAL A 66 12.61 -6.03 15.98
N ARG A 67 12.53 -7.02 16.87
CA ARG A 67 12.62 -6.77 18.32
C ARG A 67 14.07 -6.63 18.78
N GLY A 68 14.42 -5.48 19.35
CA GLY A 68 15.74 -5.27 19.98
C GLY A 68 16.88 -5.06 18.99
N HIS A 69 16.58 -4.88 17.69
CA HIS A 69 17.57 -4.52 16.69
C HIS A 69 17.69 -2.99 16.59
N PRO A 70 18.91 -2.43 16.39
CA PRO A 70 19.09 -0.98 16.29
C PRO A 70 18.24 -0.30 15.21
N ALA A 71 17.84 -1.05 14.18
CA ALA A 71 16.98 -0.58 13.09
C ALA A 71 15.48 -0.85 13.30
N GLU A 72 15.03 -1.24 14.51
CA GLU A 72 13.63 -1.58 14.82
C GLU A 72 12.63 -0.52 14.31
N THR A 73 12.90 0.76 14.57
CA THR A 73 12.01 1.85 14.17
C THR A 73 11.84 1.92 12.66
N VAL A 74 12.93 1.77 11.90
CA VAL A 74 12.89 1.80 10.43
C VAL A 74 12.15 0.57 9.90
N LEU A 75 12.44 -0.61 10.44
CA LEU A 75 11.75 -1.85 10.05
C LEU A 75 10.23 -1.78 10.32
N ARG A 76 9.82 -1.28 11.49
CA ARG A 76 8.40 -1.09 11.82
C ARG A 76 7.74 -0.02 10.95
N ALA A 77 8.46 1.03 10.55
CA ALA A 77 7.95 2.06 9.65
C ALA A 77 7.71 1.53 8.23
N SER A 78 8.59 0.63 7.75
CA SER A 78 8.54 0.06 6.41
C SER A 78 7.73 -1.24 6.30
N ALA A 79 7.28 -1.81 7.41
CA ALA A 79 6.59 -3.10 7.39
C ALA A 79 5.25 -3.03 6.63
N GLY A 80 4.96 -4.08 5.87
CA GLY A 80 3.83 -4.19 4.96
C GLY A 80 3.89 -3.31 3.71
N LEU A 81 5.04 -2.70 3.40
CA LEU A 81 5.24 -1.81 2.27
C LEU A 81 6.28 -2.33 1.28
N ASP A 82 6.12 -1.91 0.02
CA ASP A 82 7.18 -1.96 -0.99
C ASP A 82 8.06 -0.72 -0.84
N ALA A 83 9.18 -0.90 -0.14
CA ALA A 83 10.13 0.13 0.28
C ALA A 83 11.24 0.35 -0.76
N THR A 84 10.93 0.17 -2.05
CA THR A 84 11.88 0.30 -3.16
C THR A 84 12.18 1.75 -3.55
N THR A 85 11.44 2.74 -3.03
CA THR A 85 11.70 4.15 -3.36
C THR A 85 13.12 4.56 -2.96
N ALA A 86 13.72 5.55 -3.64
CA ALA A 86 15.10 5.96 -3.34
C ALA A 86 15.29 6.44 -1.89
N ALA A 87 14.27 7.06 -1.31
CA ALA A 87 14.29 7.50 0.09
C ALA A 87 14.26 6.31 1.05
N ASP A 88 13.36 5.36 0.81
CA ASP A 88 13.27 4.14 1.61
C ASP A 88 14.54 3.30 1.47
N ARG A 89 15.05 3.16 0.24
CA ARG A 89 16.32 2.49 -0.06
C ARG A 89 17.47 3.11 0.74
N ALA A 90 17.56 4.43 0.82
CA ALA A 90 18.61 5.09 1.60
C ALA A 90 18.50 4.79 3.11
N LEU A 91 17.29 4.66 3.64
CA LEU A 91 17.05 4.26 5.03
C LEU A 91 17.42 2.79 5.27
N LEU A 92 17.28 1.94 4.25
CA LEU A 92 17.49 0.50 4.33
C LEU A 92 18.91 0.05 3.91
N ASP A 93 19.67 0.87 3.19
CA ASP A 93 20.99 0.55 2.63
C ASP A 93 22.14 0.80 3.62
N THR A 94 22.01 0.25 4.83
CA THR A 94 23.13 0.17 5.78
C THR A 94 23.78 -1.21 5.68
N PRO A 95 25.11 -1.34 5.87
CA PRO A 95 25.79 -2.64 5.73
C PRO A 95 25.16 -3.77 6.57
N GLY A 96 24.76 -3.48 7.82
CA GLY A 96 24.12 -4.46 8.69
C GLY A 96 22.73 -4.86 8.19
N LEU A 97 21.93 -3.90 7.72
CA LEU A 97 20.59 -4.18 7.22
C LEU A 97 20.61 -4.88 5.85
N ARG A 98 21.60 -4.60 5.00
CA ARG A 98 21.81 -5.38 3.76
C ARG A 98 22.08 -6.86 4.04
N GLN A 99 22.92 -7.17 5.02
CA GLN A 99 23.19 -8.55 5.41
C GLN A 99 21.94 -9.22 5.99
N LEU A 100 21.16 -8.49 6.79
CA LEU A 100 19.88 -8.96 7.32
C LEU A 100 18.91 -9.28 6.18
N LEU A 101 18.68 -8.34 5.25
CA LEU A 101 17.75 -8.53 4.12
C LEU A 101 18.15 -9.72 3.23
N ALA A 102 19.45 -9.95 3.05
CA ALA A 102 19.93 -11.13 2.33
C ALA A 102 19.60 -12.44 3.07
N ALA A 103 19.52 -12.44 4.40
CA ALA A 103 19.21 -13.61 5.22
C ALA A 103 17.69 -13.82 5.44
N THR A 104 16.86 -12.82 5.15
CA THR A 104 15.40 -12.85 5.41
C THR A 104 14.54 -12.95 4.16
N ASP A 105 15.13 -13.24 3.01
CA ASP A 105 14.42 -13.43 1.77
C ASP A 105 13.31 -14.50 1.86
N ALA A 106 12.07 -14.08 1.60
CA ALA A 106 10.88 -14.93 1.60
C ALA A 106 10.44 -15.32 0.18
N GLY A 107 10.91 -14.60 -0.85
CA GLY A 107 10.54 -14.84 -2.25
C GLY A 107 10.21 -13.56 -3.02
N PRO A 108 9.77 -13.67 -4.28
CA PRO A 108 9.46 -12.52 -5.12
C PRO A 108 8.14 -11.84 -4.74
N LEU A 109 8.11 -10.51 -4.83
CA LEU A 109 6.86 -9.74 -4.84
C LEU A 109 6.20 -9.88 -6.21
N VAL A 110 5.00 -10.46 -6.25
CA VAL A 110 4.23 -10.68 -7.48
C VAL A 110 3.10 -9.67 -7.58
N ARG A 111 2.91 -9.15 -8.79
CA ARG A 111 1.79 -8.29 -9.14
C ARG A 111 1.00 -8.94 -10.28
N PRO A 112 -0.33 -8.82 -10.31
CA PRO A 112 -1.13 -9.36 -11.39
C PRO A 112 -0.77 -8.68 -12.72
N ALA A 113 -0.71 -9.46 -13.80
CA ALA A 113 -0.54 -8.90 -15.14
C ALA A 113 -1.89 -8.33 -15.61
N LEU A 114 -2.07 -7.02 -15.51
CA LEU A 114 -3.31 -6.34 -15.88
C LEU A 114 -3.12 -5.52 -17.16
N GLY A 115 -4.17 -5.46 -17.97
CA GLY A 115 -4.24 -4.56 -19.12
C GLY A 115 -5.09 -3.36 -18.78
N ARG A 116 -6.41 -3.55 -18.90
CA ARG A 116 -7.38 -2.46 -18.73
C ARG A 116 -7.51 -2.00 -17.28
N ALA A 117 -7.39 -2.91 -16.33
CA ALA A 117 -7.57 -2.63 -14.91
C ALA A 117 -6.31 -2.05 -14.24
N GLN A 118 -5.16 -2.00 -14.94
CA GLN A 118 -3.87 -1.61 -14.37
C GLN A 118 -3.92 -0.26 -13.64
N GLY A 119 -4.45 0.78 -14.29
CA GLY A 119 -4.51 2.12 -13.67
C GLY A 119 -5.39 2.18 -12.42
N LEU A 120 -6.46 1.38 -12.36
CA LEU A 120 -7.32 1.29 -11.18
C LEU A 120 -6.64 0.49 -10.06
N HIS A 121 -5.99 -0.62 -10.42
CA HIS A 121 -5.17 -1.40 -9.50
C HIS A 121 -4.07 -0.54 -8.86
N ASP A 122 -3.34 0.25 -9.64
CA ASP A 122 -2.26 1.10 -9.12
C ASP A 122 -2.78 2.16 -8.14
N ALA A 123 -3.94 2.76 -8.42
CA ALA A 123 -4.59 3.68 -7.49
C ALA A 123 -5.03 2.97 -6.20
N TRP A 124 -5.54 1.73 -6.32
CA TRP A 124 -5.97 0.94 -5.17
C TRP A 124 -4.77 0.48 -4.32
N ALA A 125 -3.72 -0.01 -4.95
CA ALA A 125 -2.45 -0.39 -4.31
C ALA A 125 -1.83 0.82 -3.61
N GLY A 126 -1.81 1.99 -4.26
CA GLY A 126 -1.35 3.24 -3.65
C GLY A 126 -2.17 3.64 -2.41
N ALA A 127 -3.49 3.47 -2.44
CA ALA A 127 -4.33 3.68 -1.26
C ALA A 127 -4.01 2.67 -0.14
N LEU A 128 -3.81 1.39 -0.46
CA LEU A 128 -3.42 0.39 0.54
C LEU A 128 -2.08 0.74 1.18
N SER A 129 -1.05 1.02 0.38
CA SER A 129 0.28 1.41 0.87
C SER A 129 0.23 2.69 1.70
N GLY A 130 -0.52 3.71 1.27
CA GLY A 130 -0.69 4.95 2.03
C GLY A 130 -1.34 4.72 3.39
N LEU A 131 -2.33 3.84 3.47
CA LEU A 131 -2.97 3.50 4.75
C LEU A 131 -2.07 2.66 5.66
N VAL A 132 -1.33 1.71 5.11
CA VAL A 132 -0.34 0.92 5.88
C VAL A 132 0.75 1.83 6.44
N SER A 133 1.27 2.76 5.64
CA SER A 133 2.21 3.79 6.11
C SER A 133 1.62 4.63 7.25
N LEU A 134 0.34 5.04 7.15
CA LEU A 134 -0.34 5.77 8.21
C LEU A 134 -0.51 4.91 9.47
N GLN A 135 -0.83 3.62 9.33
CA GLN A 135 -0.92 2.67 10.43
C GLN A 135 0.42 2.51 11.16
N ASN A 136 1.51 2.37 10.41
CA ASN A 136 2.85 2.22 10.97
C ASN A 136 3.26 3.47 11.76
N ALA A 137 3.03 4.66 11.18
CA ALA A 137 3.26 5.93 11.86
C ALA A 137 2.44 6.05 13.16
N PHE A 138 1.15 5.72 13.09
CA PHE A 138 0.26 5.71 14.25
C PHE A 138 0.75 4.78 15.37
N ARG A 139 1.19 3.56 15.03
CA ARG A 139 1.70 2.58 15.99
C ARG A 139 3.01 3.07 16.64
N LEU A 140 3.93 3.65 15.87
CA LEU A 140 5.18 4.23 16.39
C LEU A 140 4.93 5.43 17.32
N ASP A 141 4.00 6.31 16.96
CA ASP A 141 3.59 7.42 17.82
C ASP A 141 2.93 6.93 19.11
N ARG A 142 2.11 5.88 19.02
CA ARG A 142 1.46 5.26 20.18
C ARG A 142 2.46 4.65 21.15
N ILE A 143 3.50 3.98 20.64
CA ILE A 143 4.63 3.48 21.44
C ILE A 143 5.34 4.65 22.12
N SER A 144 5.65 5.71 21.36
CA SER A 144 6.30 6.92 21.88
C SER A 144 5.45 7.66 22.92
N ALA A 145 4.13 7.53 22.87
CA ALA A 145 3.20 8.07 23.86
C ALA A 145 3.07 7.20 25.14
N GLY A 146 3.80 6.08 25.24
CA GLY A 146 3.75 5.17 26.39
C GLY A 146 2.43 4.41 26.54
N CYS A 147 1.64 4.27 25.48
CA CYS A 147 0.31 3.64 25.53
C CYS A 147 0.32 2.12 25.29
N THR A 148 1.49 1.49 25.40
CA THR A 148 1.69 0.04 25.20
C THR A 148 1.61 -0.78 26.49
N ASP A 149 1.85 -0.19 27.66
CA ASP A 149 1.89 -0.92 28.93
C ASP A 149 0.58 -0.86 29.76
N PRO A 150 0.27 -1.91 30.53
CA PRO A 150 -0.61 -1.84 31.69
C PRO A 150 0.18 -1.28 32.92
N CYS A 151 0.38 0.04 32.98
CA CYS A 151 0.85 0.85 34.13
C CYS A 151 2.04 0.34 34.99
N PRO A 152 3.12 1.12 35.17
CA PRO A 152 3.82 1.18 36.44
C PRO A 152 3.10 2.17 37.37
N ALA A 153 2.86 1.74 38.62
CA ALA A 153 2.63 2.66 39.72
C ALA A 153 3.92 3.47 39.94
N ASP A 154 3.78 4.78 40.14
CA ASP A 154 4.86 5.74 40.39
C ASP A 154 5.78 6.07 39.21
N GLY A 155 5.40 7.15 38.52
CA GLY A 155 6.23 7.95 37.64
C GLY A 155 5.37 9.08 37.07
N ASP A 156 5.90 10.31 37.03
CA ASP A 156 5.23 11.49 36.46
C ASP A 156 4.49 11.14 35.15
N LEU A 157 3.36 11.81 34.85
CA LEU A 157 2.54 11.55 33.65
C LEU A 157 3.04 12.30 32.38
N PRO A 158 3.90 11.70 31.53
CA PRO A 158 3.93 12.01 30.10
C PRO A 158 2.82 11.34 29.25
N SER A 159 1.92 10.52 29.80
CA SER A 159 1.14 9.56 29.01
C SER A 159 -0.24 10.03 28.49
N ALA A 160 -0.90 11.01 29.12
CA ALA A 160 -2.28 11.40 28.72
C ALA A 160 -2.32 12.47 27.62
N ARG A 161 -1.56 13.57 27.77
CA ARG A 161 -1.54 14.68 26.80
C ARG A 161 -0.92 14.29 25.46
N GLN A 162 0.08 13.40 25.46
CA GLN A 162 0.69 12.90 24.22
C GLN A 162 -0.27 11.94 23.50
N ALA A 163 -0.94 11.06 24.24
CA ALA A 163 -1.98 10.19 23.70
C ALA A 163 -3.15 10.99 23.11
N GLU A 164 -3.57 12.06 23.78
CA GLU A 164 -4.63 12.95 23.29
C GLU A 164 -4.22 13.69 22.01
N ARG A 165 -3.01 14.25 21.96
CA ARG A 165 -2.46 14.86 20.74
C ARG A 165 -2.36 13.87 19.58
N THR A 166 -1.91 12.65 19.85
CA THR A 166 -1.85 11.57 18.86
C THR A 166 -3.25 11.23 18.37
N ALA A 167 -4.21 11.04 19.29
CA ALA A 167 -5.59 10.74 18.93
C ALA A 167 -6.25 11.86 18.09
N ALA A 168 -6.01 13.13 18.42
CA ALA A 168 -6.51 14.27 17.66
C ALA A 168 -5.87 14.33 16.27
N ARG A 169 -4.53 14.25 16.19
CA ARG A 169 -3.80 14.31 14.92
C ARG A 169 -4.25 13.20 13.95
N PHE A 170 -4.39 11.97 14.41
CA PHE A 170 -4.84 10.89 13.51
C PHE A 170 -6.35 10.90 13.28
N GLY A 171 -7.15 11.11 14.32
CA GLY A 171 -8.60 11.00 14.26
C GLY A 171 -9.28 12.18 13.58
N ASP A 172 -8.78 13.39 13.80
CA ASP A 172 -9.42 14.64 13.35
C ASP A 172 -8.74 15.21 12.09
N GLU A 173 -7.49 14.85 11.82
CA GLU A 173 -6.74 15.37 10.67
C GLU A 173 -6.36 14.27 9.66
N HIS A 174 -5.51 13.31 10.01
CA HIS A 174 -4.95 12.38 9.02
C HIS A 174 -5.99 11.43 8.41
N LEU A 175 -6.84 10.78 9.21
CA LEU A 175 -7.83 9.84 8.67
C LEU A 175 -8.93 10.54 7.86
N PRO A 176 -9.53 11.66 8.32
CA PRO A 176 -10.48 12.40 7.50
C PRO A 176 -9.87 12.91 6.19
N ARG A 177 -8.63 13.41 6.23
CA ARG A 177 -7.89 13.83 5.02
C ARG A 177 -7.67 12.66 4.08
N PHE A 178 -7.17 11.53 4.58
CA PHE A 178 -6.96 10.33 3.77
C PHE A 178 -8.26 9.84 3.13
N ALA A 179 -9.36 9.85 3.87
CA ALA A 179 -10.68 9.49 3.34
C ALA A 179 -11.13 10.43 2.21
N ALA A 180 -10.94 11.75 2.37
CA ALA A 180 -11.36 12.75 1.40
C ALA A 180 -10.46 12.82 0.16
N GLU A 181 -9.15 12.70 0.33
CA GLU A 181 -8.15 12.95 -0.73
C GLU A 181 -7.71 11.67 -1.45
N VAL A 182 -7.86 10.51 -0.82
CA VAL A 182 -7.42 9.22 -1.40
C VAL A 182 -8.62 8.30 -1.64
N LEU A 183 -9.40 7.99 -0.60
CA LEU A 183 -10.46 6.98 -0.71
C LEU A 183 -11.67 7.44 -1.51
N ALA A 184 -12.11 8.69 -1.36
CA ALA A 184 -13.23 9.21 -2.12
C ALA A 184 -12.91 9.30 -3.63
N PRO A 185 -11.76 9.85 -4.07
CA PRO A 185 -11.35 9.80 -5.48
C PRO A 185 -11.18 8.37 -6.02
N LEU A 186 -10.69 7.44 -5.20
CA LEU A 186 -10.63 6.02 -5.56
C LEU A 186 -12.04 5.47 -5.83
N ALA A 187 -12.99 5.69 -4.93
CA ALA A 187 -14.36 5.23 -5.09
C ALA A 187 -15.05 5.83 -6.33
N GLU A 188 -14.84 7.12 -6.59
CA GLU A 188 -15.33 7.78 -7.82
C GLU A 188 -14.68 7.19 -9.08
N ARG A 189 -13.39 6.85 -9.03
CA ARG A 189 -12.70 6.19 -10.14
C ARG A 189 -13.28 4.81 -10.40
N VAL A 190 -13.53 4.02 -9.37
CA VAL A 190 -14.15 2.69 -9.50
C VAL A 190 -15.50 2.78 -10.19
N LEU A 191 -16.36 3.75 -9.82
CA LEU A 191 -17.65 3.97 -10.48
C LEU A 191 -17.50 4.25 -11.98
N ARG A 192 -16.57 5.13 -12.34
CA ARG A 192 -16.30 5.49 -13.73
C ARG A 192 -15.85 4.29 -14.55
N GLU A 193 -14.92 3.49 -14.02
CA GLU A 193 -14.38 2.32 -14.70
C GLU A 193 -15.39 1.17 -14.79
N GLN A 194 -16.22 0.97 -13.77
CA GLN A 194 -17.29 -0.04 -13.76
C GLN A 194 -18.56 0.40 -14.50
N ARG A 195 -18.57 1.61 -15.10
CA ARG A 195 -19.71 2.20 -15.83
C ARG A 195 -21.02 2.21 -15.03
N ALA A 196 -20.93 2.24 -13.69
CA ALA A 196 -22.08 2.46 -12.85
C ALA A 196 -22.53 3.92 -13.01
N THR A 197 -23.84 4.16 -13.11
CA THR A 197 -24.45 5.49 -13.26
C THR A 197 -23.80 6.49 -12.29
N ALA A 198 -23.38 7.66 -12.78
CA ALA A 198 -22.57 8.64 -12.04
C ALA A 198 -23.15 9.00 -10.65
N LEU A 199 -22.62 8.35 -9.62
CA LEU A 199 -22.81 8.69 -8.21
C LEU A 199 -21.63 9.56 -7.78
N ARG A 200 -21.89 10.75 -7.26
CA ARG A 200 -20.85 11.54 -6.58
C ARG A 200 -20.88 11.21 -5.10
N ILE A 201 -19.72 10.89 -4.54
CA ILE A 201 -19.58 10.72 -3.10
C ILE A 201 -19.07 12.05 -2.54
N ARG A 202 -19.86 12.68 -1.66
CA ARG A 202 -19.34 13.76 -0.82
C ARG A 202 -19.14 13.22 0.57
N THR A 203 -17.90 13.30 1.06
CA THR A 203 -17.62 13.17 2.49
C THR A 203 -18.06 14.45 3.17
N VAL A 204 -19.08 14.37 4.01
CA VAL A 204 -19.37 15.43 4.98
C VAL A 204 -18.44 15.18 6.15
N ALA A 205 -17.55 16.13 6.44
CA ALA A 205 -16.73 16.07 7.65
C ALA A 205 -17.69 15.98 8.85
N GLY A 206 -17.55 14.93 9.66
CA GLY A 206 -18.15 14.95 11.00
C GLY A 206 -17.59 16.15 11.75
N GLY A 207 -18.43 16.84 12.53
CA GLY A 207 -17.98 17.96 13.37
C GLY A 207 -16.79 17.56 14.25
N PRO A 208 -16.05 18.54 14.83
CA PRO A 208 -14.88 18.26 15.65
C PRO A 208 -15.23 17.22 16.73
N GLY A 209 -14.63 16.02 16.64
CA GLY A 209 -15.00 14.85 17.45
C GLY A 209 -15.69 13.70 16.72
N GLY A 210 -15.58 13.61 15.38
CA GLY A 210 -16.14 12.56 14.51
C GLY A 210 -16.12 11.14 15.11
N GLY A 211 -17.20 10.79 15.80
CA GLY A 211 -17.48 9.48 16.39
C GLY A 211 -16.87 9.17 17.77
N LEU A 212 -16.06 10.05 18.36
CA LEU A 212 -15.45 9.81 19.68
C LEU A 212 -16.28 10.48 20.78
N LEU A 213 -17.04 9.66 21.52
CA LEU A 213 -17.92 10.10 22.61
C LEU A 213 -17.15 11.01 23.60
N PRO A 214 -17.69 12.21 23.94
CA PRO A 214 -17.13 13.06 24.98
C PRO A 214 -16.96 12.26 26.28
N GLY A 215 -15.78 12.33 26.91
CA GLY A 215 -15.46 11.62 28.16
C GLY A 215 -14.78 10.26 28.00
N CYS A 216 -14.44 9.81 26.78
CA CYS A 216 -13.59 8.63 26.60
C CYS A 216 -12.12 8.91 26.96
N SER A 217 -11.47 7.96 27.63
CA SER A 217 -10.03 8.05 27.91
C SER A 217 -9.21 8.12 26.61
N PRO A 218 -8.05 8.81 26.60
CA PRO A 218 -7.17 8.86 25.42
C PRO A 218 -6.81 7.48 24.87
N ARG A 219 -6.56 6.49 25.74
CA ARG A 219 -6.30 5.09 25.36
C ARG A 219 -7.45 4.49 24.57
N ARG A 220 -8.69 4.64 25.03
CA ARG A 220 -9.89 4.15 24.31
C ARG A 220 -10.05 4.82 22.95
N ARG A 221 -9.74 6.12 22.84
CA ARG A 221 -9.74 6.83 21.55
C ARG A 221 -8.70 6.22 20.60
N LEU A 222 -7.47 6.00 21.06
CA LEU A 222 -6.43 5.36 20.25
C LEU A 222 -6.81 3.94 19.83
N ASP A 223 -7.43 3.14 20.70
CA ASP A 223 -7.89 1.78 20.35
C ASP A 223 -9.02 1.80 19.30
N LEU A 224 -9.89 2.81 19.34
CA LEU A 224 -10.92 3.01 18.31
C LEU A 224 -10.29 3.42 16.97
N LEU A 225 -9.25 4.26 16.98
CA LEU A 225 -8.52 4.62 15.76
C LEU A 225 -7.79 3.43 15.16
N ASP A 226 -7.13 2.60 15.97
CA ASP A 226 -6.45 1.40 15.48
C ASP A 226 -7.44 0.43 14.82
N ARG A 227 -8.60 0.20 15.43
CA ARG A 227 -9.68 -0.59 14.84
C ARG A 227 -10.20 0.00 13.53
N ARG A 228 -10.36 1.32 13.44
CA ARG A 228 -10.79 2.00 12.20
C ARG A 228 -9.76 1.80 11.09
N ILE A 229 -8.48 2.04 11.39
CA ILE A 229 -7.37 1.85 10.45
C ILE A 229 -7.34 0.39 9.96
N GLY A 230 -7.40 -0.57 10.89
CA GLY A 230 -7.44 -1.99 10.57
C GLY A 230 -8.64 -2.39 9.70
N ALA A 231 -9.84 -1.88 10.00
CA ALA A 231 -11.03 -2.15 9.21
C ALA A 231 -10.94 -1.56 7.79
N THR A 232 -10.42 -0.34 7.64
CA THR A 232 -10.16 0.24 6.32
C THR A 232 -9.08 -0.56 5.57
N LYS A 233 -8.01 -1.00 6.25
CA LYS A 233 -6.96 -1.86 5.67
C LYS A 233 -7.55 -3.15 5.14
N ALA A 234 -8.42 -3.82 5.89
CA ALA A 234 -9.06 -5.05 5.47
C ALA A 234 -9.92 -4.87 4.20
N LEU A 235 -10.65 -3.75 4.08
CA LEU A 235 -11.42 -3.43 2.87
C LEU A 235 -10.52 -3.22 1.64
N LEU A 236 -9.42 -2.47 1.81
CA LEU A 236 -8.46 -2.24 0.73
C LEU A 236 -7.73 -3.53 0.34
N THR A 237 -7.33 -4.33 1.31
CA THR A 237 -6.66 -5.63 1.10
C THR A 237 -7.56 -6.58 0.31
N ARG A 238 -8.84 -6.67 0.67
CA ARG A 238 -9.84 -7.43 -0.10
C ARG A 238 -9.96 -6.94 -1.54
N GLY A 239 -9.91 -5.63 -1.76
CA GLY A 239 -9.96 -5.06 -3.10
C GLY A 239 -8.74 -5.41 -3.96
N VAL A 240 -7.53 -5.37 -3.40
CA VAL A 240 -6.30 -5.84 -4.07
C VAL A 240 -6.44 -7.32 -4.44
N ARG A 241 -6.88 -8.17 -3.50
CA ARG A 241 -7.14 -9.60 -3.76
C ARG A 241 -8.14 -9.83 -4.89
N CYS A 242 -9.11 -8.93 -5.11
CA CYS A 242 -10.01 -9.03 -6.26
C CYS A 242 -9.26 -8.90 -7.60
N PHE A 243 -8.23 -8.06 -7.71
CA PHE A 243 -7.38 -7.99 -8.90
C PHE A 243 -6.53 -9.24 -9.07
N ASP A 244 -5.98 -9.79 -7.98
CA ASP A 244 -5.19 -11.01 -8.01
C ASP A 244 -6.01 -12.22 -8.51
N ILE A 245 -7.29 -12.29 -8.12
CA ILE A 245 -8.19 -13.39 -8.48
C ILE A 245 -8.78 -13.22 -9.88
N TRP A 246 -9.25 -12.01 -10.21
CA TRP A 246 -10.08 -11.78 -11.40
C TRP A 246 -9.35 -11.07 -12.55
N GLY A 247 -8.15 -10.54 -12.32
CA GLY A 247 -7.42 -9.74 -13.29
C GLY A 247 -8.27 -8.60 -13.83
N ASP A 248 -8.28 -8.42 -15.16
CA ASP A 248 -9.11 -7.39 -15.83
C ASP A 248 -10.62 -7.62 -15.69
N ALA A 249 -11.07 -8.86 -15.42
CA ALA A 249 -12.50 -9.17 -15.29
C ALA A 249 -13.14 -8.51 -14.06
N VAL A 250 -12.33 -8.05 -13.10
CA VAL A 250 -12.76 -7.34 -11.89
C VAL A 250 -13.59 -6.08 -12.18
N LEU A 251 -13.42 -5.48 -13.36
CA LEU A 251 -14.20 -4.32 -13.78
C LEU A 251 -15.69 -4.66 -14.00
N GLY A 252 -16.04 -5.94 -14.14
CA GLY A 252 -17.42 -6.41 -14.32
C GLY A 252 -18.09 -7.00 -13.08
N THR A 253 -17.35 -7.26 -11.99
CA THR A 253 -17.87 -8.02 -10.83
C THR A 253 -18.68 -7.19 -9.82
N GLY A 254 -18.61 -5.85 -9.88
CA GLY A 254 -19.40 -4.94 -9.04
C GLY A 254 -18.98 -4.86 -7.55
N ASP A 255 -18.06 -5.72 -7.10
CA ASP A 255 -17.63 -5.78 -5.69
C ASP A 255 -16.66 -4.65 -5.29
N LEU A 256 -15.81 -4.19 -6.22
CA LEU A 256 -14.85 -3.11 -5.96
C LEU A 256 -15.54 -1.82 -5.51
N TRP A 257 -16.68 -1.47 -6.12
CA TRP A 257 -17.43 -0.28 -5.72
C TRP A 257 -17.87 -0.36 -4.25
N ARG A 258 -18.41 -1.50 -3.83
CA ARG A 258 -18.90 -1.67 -2.45
C ARG A 258 -17.75 -1.55 -1.45
N LEU A 259 -16.61 -2.16 -1.75
CA LEU A 259 -15.42 -2.08 -0.91
C LEU A 259 -14.91 -0.63 -0.79
N ALA A 260 -14.79 0.09 -1.90
CA ALA A 260 -14.33 1.47 -1.91
C ALA A 260 -15.32 2.41 -1.20
N ALA A 261 -16.62 2.27 -1.46
CA ALA A 261 -17.67 3.07 -0.83
C ALA A 261 -17.75 2.81 0.68
N GLN A 262 -17.54 1.58 1.14
CA GLN A 262 -17.49 1.25 2.58
C GLN A 262 -16.22 1.78 3.26
N ALA A 263 -15.09 1.79 2.56
CA ALA A 263 -13.81 2.22 3.15
C ALA A 263 -13.82 3.69 3.58
N VAL A 264 -14.49 4.56 2.82
CA VAL A 264 -14.54 6.01 3.07
C VAL A 264 -15.10 6.36 4.46
N PRO A 265 -16.33 5.98 4.85
CA PRO A 265 -16.90 6.34 6.16
C PRO A 265 -16.20 5.63 7.32
N VAL A 266 -15.76 4.38 7.13
CA VAL A 266 -14.98 3.64 8.13
C VAL A 266 -13.69 4.40 8.45
N CYS A 267 -13.00 4.88 7.41
CA CYS A 267 -11.78 5.66 7.55
C CYS A 267 -12.08 7.03 8.17
N ALA A 268 -13.07 7.77 7.66
CA ALA A 268 -13.40 9.12 8.13
C ALA A 268 -13.97 9.17 9.56
N GLY A 269 -14.55 8.08 10.06
CA GLY A 269 -15.25 8.06 11.35
C GLY A 269 -16.58 8.81 11.35
N ALA A 270 -17.10 9.12 10.16
CA ALA A 270 -18.39 9.77 9.98
C ALA A 270 -19.51 8.72 10.03
N ALA A 271 -20.57 9.02 10.79
CA ALA A 271 -21.76 8.16 10.90
C ALA A 271 -22.65 8.17 9.65
N THR A 272 -22.37 8.99 8.63
CA THR A 272 -23.26 9.11 7.45
C THR A 272 -22.50 9.51 6.19
N LEU A 273 -22.56 8.64 5.16
CA LEU A 273 -22.29 9.02 3.77
C LEU A 273 -23.59 9.53 3.13
N SER A 274 -23.53 10.69 2.47
CA SER A 274 -24.58 11.11 1.54
C SER A 274 -24.16 10.78 0.13
N VAL A 275 -24.80 9.78 -0.48
CA VAL A 275 -24.62 9.43 -1.89
C VAL A 275 -25.68 10.17 -2.70
N HIS A 276 -25.27 11.04 -3.62
CA HIS A 276 -26.20 11.74 -4.50
C HIS A 276 -26.12 11.17 -5.92
N THR A 277 -27.27 10.73 -6.45
CA THR A 277 -27.46 10.44 -7.87
C THR A 277 -27.60 11.75 -8.64
N THR A 278 -26.74 12.00 -9.61
CA THR A 278 -27.00 13.08 -10.57
C THR A 278 -27.99 12.58 -11.62
N ARG A 279 -29.24 13.06 -11.58
CA ARG A 279 -30.20 12.83 -12.66
C ARG A 279 -29.79 13.72 -13.82
N ARG A 280 -29.48 13.13 -14.98
CA ARG A 280 -29.24 13.87 -16.23
C ARG A 280 -30.48 14.75 -16.49
N ALA A 281 -30.31 16.06 -16.52
CA ALA A 281 -31.33 16.96 -17.07
C ALA A 281 -31.45 16.63 -18.56
N GLY A 282 -32.66 16.24 -18.97
CA GLY A 282 -33.02 16.03 -20.37
C GLY A 282 -33.24 17.35 -21.09
#